data_AF-A0A377N5H2-F1
#
_entry.id   AF-A0A377N5H2-F1
#
_cell.length_a   1.000
_cell.length_b   1.000
_cell.length_c   1.000
_cell.angle_alpha   90.00
_cell.angle_beta   90.00
_cell.angle_gamma   90.00
#
_symmetry.space_group_name_H-M   'P 1'
#
loop_
_entity.id
_entity.type
_entity.pdbx_description
1 polymer ?
#
loop_
_entity_poly.entity_id
_entity_poly.type
_entity_poly.pdbx_seq_one_letter_code
_entity_poly.pdbx_strand_id
1 'polypeptide(L)'
;MEIKNKIGFISSDVKRNPESNRIEPIELNLDSDDFDEEFTPYYRFVNKILDAENLVVLAGSGTSLTFNKAGLHPIAPSMWHLWDYCQKDDENLFGLVLAATKYNVLQSVKDEHGNAKPDIELLLSLCDSSLSVGNLSAQRKNQVKRFLERAKKLILEKTNFADKIQDVAGWISHDKFIRAVARRSAQQQRLKIFTTNYDLAFEQSASNVGFVVIDGFEFTNPSFFNPMWFNYDIVNRRHSRNSEGAYIPNVMHLYKMHGSVDWRRVNGRVQKLGVESNKGEPVFYLSK
;
A
#
# COMPACT_ATOMS: atom_id res chain seq x y z
N MET A 1 -3.36 -29.93 -11.64
CA MET A 1 -3.66 -28.66 -12.31
C MET A 1 -2.31 -27.97 -12.46
N GLU A 2 -1.70 -28.02 -13.64
CA GLU A 2 -0.44 -27.32 -13.91
C GLU A 2 -0.67 -25.83 -13.65
N ILE A 3 0.04 -25.28 -12.67
CA ILE A 3 0.12 -23.83 -12.48
C ILE A 3 0.91 -23.33 -13.68
N LYS A 4 0.22 -22.84 -14.71
CA LYS A 4 0.89 -22.12 -15.80
C LYS A 4 1.57 -20.92 -15.17
N ASN A 5 2.89 -20.99 -15.06
CA ASN A 5 3.72 -19.97 -14.44
C ASN A 5 3.89 -18.82 -15.45
N LYS A 6 2.78 -18.16 -15.76
CA LYS A 6 2.71 -17.13 -16.80
C LYS A 6 2.49 -15.76 -16.19
N ILE A 7 3.21 -14.76 -16.70
CA ILE A 7 3.03 -13.37 -16.31
C ILE A 7 2.58 -12.59 -17.55
N GLY A 8 1.38 -12.01 -17.48
CA GLY A 8 0.91 -11.04 -18.46
C GLY A 8 1.38 -9.63 -18.09
N PHE A 9 1.94 -8.89 -19.05
CA PHE A 9 2.21 -7.46 -18.87
C PHE A 9 1.78 -6.64 -20.09
N ILE A 10 1.42 -5.38 -19.85
CA ILE A 10 1.03 -4.44 -20.91
C ILE A 10 2.19 -3.49 -21.13
N SER A 11 2.72 -3.45 -22.35
CA SER A 11 3.77 -2.50 -22.75
C SER A 11 3.21 -1.46 -23.72
N SER A 12 3.71 -0.22 -23.62
CA SER A 12 3.43 0.85 -24.58
C SER A 12 3.88 0.52 -26.00
N ASP A 13 4.81 -0.43 -26.14
CA ASP A 13 5.42 -0.79 -27.42
C ASP A 13 4.55 -1.79 -28.21
N VAL A 14 3.49 -2.32 -27.58
CA VAL A 14 2.52 -3.21 -28.21
C VAL A 14 1.46 -2.39 -28.93
N LYS A 15 1.30 -2.63 -30.23
CA LYS A 15 0.24 -1.99 -31.03
C LYS A 15 -1.13 -2.48 -30.58
N ARG A 16 -2.11 -1.58 -30.57
CA ARG A 16 -3.51 -1.96 -30.33
C ARG A 16 -3.95 -2.98 -31.37
N ASN A 17 -4.65 -4.02 -30.92
CA ASN A 17 -5.30 -4.94 -31.82
C ASN A 17 -6.37 -4.15 -32.62
N PRO A 18 -6.33 -4.18 -33.98
CA PRO A 18 -7.26 -3.45 -34.83
C PRO A 18 -8.73 -3.79 -34.60
N GLU A 19 -9.04 -5.02 -34.18
CA GLU A 19 -10.41 -5.52 -34.02
C GLU A 19 -10.99 -5.21 -32.64
N SER A 20 -10.17 -5.35 -31.57
CA SER A 20 -10.63 -5.14 -30.20
C SER A 20 -10.39 -3.71 -29.68
N ASN A 21 -9.60 -2.89 -30.39
CA ASN A 21 -9.12 -1.56 -30.00
C ASN A 21 -8.46 -1.53 -28.60
N ARG A 22 -7.96 -2.69 -28.14
CA ARG A 22 -7.28 -2.87 -26.85
C ARG A 22 -5.83 -3.26 -27.08
N ILE A 23 -4.98 -2.93 -26.11
CA ILE A 23 -3.62 -3.46 -26.05
C ILE A 23 -3.74 -4.81 -25.35
N GLU A 24 -3.39 -5.88 -26.05
CA GLU A 24 -3.38 -7.22 -25.47
C GLU A 24 -2.13 -7.41 -24.60
N PRO A 25 -2.24 -8.09 -23.44
CA PRO A 25 -1.09 -8.38 -22.62
C PRO A 25 -0.10 -9.30 -23.36
N ILE A 26 1.19 -9.02 -23.22
CA ILE A 26 2.24 -9.98 -23.57
C ILE A 26 2.30 -11.01 -22.44
N GLU A 27 2.05 -12.27 -22.78
CA GLU A 27 2.17 -13.41 -21.87
C GLU A 27 3.61 -13.93 -21.90
N LEU A 28 4.30 -13.88 -20.76
CA LEU A 28 5.62 -14.48 -20.57
C LEU A 28 5.47 -15.85 -19.92
N ASN A 29 6.13 -16.86 -20.47
CA ASN A 29 6.26 -18.16 -19.81
C ASN A 29 7.50 -18.19 -18.92
N LEU A 30 7.32 -18.30 -17.60
CA LEU A 30 8.43 -18.38 -16.65
C LEU A 30 9.16 -19.73 -16.66
N ASP A 31 8.56 -20.74 -17.28
CA ASP A 31 9.10 -22.10 -17.37
C ASP A 31 9.85 -22.33 -18.70
N SER A 32 10.11 -21.27 -19.48
CA SER A 32 10.84 -21.33 -20.75
C SER A 32 12.34 -21.50 -20.54
N ASP A 33 12.96 -22.45 -21.24
CA ASP A 33 14.41 -22.68 -21.20
C ASP A 33 15.20 -21.57 -21.94
N ASP A 34 14.53 -20.76 -22.77
CA ASP A 34 15.14 -19.73 -23.62
C ASP A 34 14.83 -18.31 -23.09
N PHE A 35 15.34 -18.03 -21.89
CA PHE A 35 15.06 -16.81 -21.13
C PHE A 35 15.43 -15.52 -21.88
N ASP A 36 16.43 -15.53 -22.75
CA ASP A 36 16.94 -14.29 -23.35
C ASP A 36 16.04 -13.74 -24.45
N GLU A 37 15.51 -14.58 -25.35
CA GLU A 37 14.61 -14.12 -26.42
C GLU A 37 13.20 -13.80 -25.92
N GLU A 38 12.61 -14.66 -25.09
CA GLU A 38 11.22 -14.51 -24.64
C GLU A 38 11.05 -13.31 -23.68
N PHE A 39 12.05 -13.02 -22.85
CA PHE A 39 12.00 -11.89 -21.91
C PHE A 39 12.57 -10.59 -22.49
N THR A 40 13.15 -10.60 -23.69
CA THR A 40 13.67 -9.38 -24.33
C THR A 40 12.63 -8.24 -24.34
N PRO A 41 11.34 -8.44 -24.69
CA PRO A 41 10.32 -7.40 -24.62
C PRO A 41 10.09 -6.88 -23.20
N TYR A 42 10.15 -7.77 -22.21
CA TYR A 42 10.02 -7.42 -20.79
C TYR A 42 11.20 -6.60 -20.30
N TYR A 43 12.44 -7.01 -20.60
CA TYR A 43 13.64 -6.25 -20.24
C TYR A 43 13.66 -4.86 -20.89
N ARG A 44 13.27 -4.74 -22.17
CA ARG A 44 13.14 -3.44 -22.82
C ARG A 44 12.12 -2.55 -22.10
N PHE A 45 10.96 -3.11 -21.75
CA PHE A 45 9.91 -2.40 -21.02
C PHE A 45 10.39 -1.94 -19.64
N VAL A 46 11.01 -2.82 -18.86
CA VAL A 46 11.53 -2.51 -17.53
C VAL A 46 12.64 -1.46 -17.61
N ASN A 47 13.62 -1.62 -18.52
CA ASN A 47 14.70 -0.64 -18.70
C ASN A 47 14.15 0.74 -19.05
N LYS A 48 13.16 0.81 -19.96
CA LYS A 48 12.48 2.07 -20.31
C LYS A 48 11.81 2.73 -19.09
N ILE A 49 11.21 1.94 -18.20
CA ILE A 49 10.61 2.44 -16.95
C ILE A 49 11.69 2.95 -15.99
N LEU A 50 12.79 2.22 -15.83
CA LEU A 50 13.88 2.59 -14.93
C LEU A 50 14.61 3.85 -15.41
N ASP A 51 14.76 4.02 -16.72
CA ASP A 51 15.38 5.18 -17.37
C ASP A 51 14.48 6.42 -17.40
N ALA A 52 13.18 6.28 -17.14
CA ALA A 52 12.25 7.41 -17.10
C ALA A 52 12.76 8.48 -16.13
N GLU A 53 12.63 9.77 -16.48
CA GLU A 53 13.09 10.88 -15.62
C GLU A 53 12.31 10.92 -14.29
N ASN A 54 10.99 10.70 -14.40
CA ASN A 54 10.03 10.68 -13.31
C ASN A 54 9.41 9.29 -13.18
N LEU A 55 9.70 8.61 -12.07
CA LEU A 55 9.14 7.30 -11.78
C LEU A 55 8.24 7.35 -10.55
N VAL A 56 6.99 6.95 -10.74
CA VAL A 56 5.97 6.87 -9.70
C VAL A 56 5.45 5.44 -9.62
N VAL A 57 5.39 4.91 -8.39
CA VAL A 57 4.85 3.57 -8.10
C VAL A 57 3.59 3.72 -7.27
N LEU A 58 2.52 3.04 -7.67
CA LEU A 58 1.31 2.90 -6.90
C LEU A 58 1.28 1.49 -6.27
N ALA A 59 1.26 1.42 -4.95
CA ALA A 59 1.33 0.16 -4.21
C ALA A 59 0.11 -0.01 -3.29
N GLY A 60 -0.66 -1.08 -3.50
CA GLY A 60 -1.72 -1.50 -2.59
C GLY A 60 -1.32 -2.71 -1.74
N SER A 61 -2.28 -3.23 -0.96
CA SER A 61 -2.02 -4.31 0.02
C SER A 61 -1.48 -5.60 -0.61
N GLY A 62 -1.68 -5.77 -1.91
CA GLY A 62 -1.12 -6.88 -2.70
C GLY A 62 0.41 -6.97 -2.62
N THR A 63 1.11 -5.84 -2.47
CA THR A 63 2.58 -5.80 -2.40
C THR A 63 3.12 -6.55 -1.17
N SER A 64 2.43 -6.45 -0.05
CA SER A 64 2.76 -7.11 1.21
C SER A 64 2.42 -8.62 1.22
N LEU A 65 1.68 -9.15 0.24
CA LEU A 65 1.35 -10.58 0.21
C LEU A 65 2.57 -11.49 -0.01
N THR A 66 3.68 -10.92 -0.48
CA THR A 66 4.97 -11.62 -0.62
C THR A 66 5.52 -12.15 0.70
N PHE A 67 5.09 -11.61 1.85
CA PHE A 67 5.48 -12.13 3.17
C PHE A 67 4.72 -13.41 3.58
N ASN A 68 3.64 -13.75 2.88
CA ASN A 68 2.83 -14.93 3.19
C ASN A 68 3.45 -16.20 2.63
N LYS A 69 3.43 -17.27 3.42
CA LYS A 69 3.90 -18.60 3.02
C LYS A 69 2.70 -19.51 2.75
N ALA A 70 2.76 -20.29 1.66
CA ALA A 70 1.71 -21.24 1.31
C ALA A 70 1.48 -22.25 2.45
N GLY A 71 0.21 -22.51 2.78
CA GLY A 71 -0.17 -23.46 3.83
C GLY A 71 -0.07 -22.94 5.27
N LEU A 72 0.41 -21.70 5.48
CA LEU A 72 0.43 -21.05 6.78
C LEU A 72 -0.60 -19.92 6.87
N HIS A 73 -0.98 -19.55 8.10
CA HIS A 73 -1.82 -18.38 8.31
C HIS A 73 -1.13 -17.11 7.77
N PRO A 74 -1.86 -16.24 7.04
CA PRO A 74 -1.27 -15.06 6.43
C PRO A 74 -0.82 -14.08 7.50
N ILE A 75 0.44 -13.68 7.42
CA ILE A 75 1.04 -12.67 8.30
C ILE A 75 0.72 -11.26 7.80
N ALA A 76 0.69 -11.09 6.48
CA ALA A 76 0.31 -9.85 5.81
C ALA A 76 -1.11 -10.01 5.23
N PRO A 77 -2.13 -9.33 5.77
CA PRO A 77 -3.50 -9.50 5.33
C PRO A 77 -3.76 -8.86 3.97
N SER A 78 -4.58 -9.53 3.15
CA SER A 78 -5.21 -8.92 1.97
C SER A 78 -6.49 -8.17 2.41
N MET A 79 -7.10 -7.38 1.53
CA MET A 79 -8.41 -6.78 1.79
C MET A 79 -9.49 -7.83 2.10
N TRP A 80 -9.40 -9.01 1.48
CA TRP A 80 -10.28 -10.13 1.79
C TRP A 80 -10.06 -10.65 3.21
N HIS A 81 -8.81 -10.84 3.63
CA HIS A 81 -8.51 -11.25 5.00
C HIS A 81 -9.03 -10.23 6.03
N LEU A 82 -8.91 -8.93 5.75
CA LEU A 82 -9.44 -7.89 6.64
C LEU A 82 -10.96 -7.92 6.75
N TRP A 83 -11.67 -8.16 5.64
CA TRP A 83 -13.11 -8.38 5.65
C TRP A 83 -13.47 -9.57 6.55
N ASP A 84 -12.83 -10.73 6.34
CA ASP A 84 -13.08 -11.94 7.12
C ASP A 84 -12.77 -11.75 8.61
N TYR A 85 -11.69 -11.03 8.94
CA TYR A 85 -11.36 -10.71 10.33
C TYR A 85 -12.42 -9.84 10.98
N CYS A 86 -12.89 -8.79 10.28
CA CYS A 86 -13.94 -7.91 10.80
C CYS A 86 -15.28 -8.64 10.95
N GLN A 87 -15.59 -9.56 10.04
CA GLN A 87 -16.79 -10.39 10.12
C GLN A 87 -16.72 -11.35 11.33
N LYS A 88 -15.60 -12.05 11.50
CA LYS A 88 -15.42 -13.05 12.59
C LYS A 88 -15.28 -12.42 13.97
N ASP A 89 -14.87 -11.15 14.06
CA ASP A 89 -14.74 -10.44 15.33
C ASP A 89 -16.09 -10.28 16.06
N ASP A 90 -17.18 -10.04 15.32
CA ASP A 90 -18.56 -10.04 15.82
C ASP A 90 -19.54 -10.21 14.66
N GLU A 91 -19.88 -11.47 14.33
CA GLU A 91 -20.72 -11.81 13.18
C GLU A 91 -22.11 -11.17 13.26
N ASN A 92 -22.67 -11.08 14.46
CA ASN A 92 -23.98 -10.50 14.70
C ASN A 92 -23.95 -8.99 14.45
N LEU A 93 -22.98 -8.29 15.02
CA LEU A 93 -22.81 -6.86 14.79
C LEU A 93 -22.51 -6.56 13.33
N PHE A 94 -21.68 -7.37 12.68
CA PHE A 94 -21.35 -7.24 11.26
C PHE A 94 -22.61 -7.28 10.39
N GLY A 95 -23.48 -8.29 10.57
CA GLY A 95 -24.74 -8.40 9.85
C GLY A 95 -25.68 -7.21 10.09
N LEU A 96 -25.77 -6.73 11.34
CA LEU A 96 -26.56 -5.54 11.69
C LEU A 96 -26.03 -4.27 11.00
N VAL A 97 -24.71 -4.13 10.89
CA VAL A 97 -24.06 -2.99 10.25
C VAL A 97 -24.28 -3.01 8.74
N LEU A 98 -24.13 -4.17 8.07
CA LEU A 98 -24.43 -4.30 6.64
C LEU A 98 -25.86 -3.85 6.32
N ALA A 99 -26.82 -4.23 7.16
CA ALA A 99 -28.21 -3.79 7.04
C ALA A 99 -28.37 -2.28 7.31
N ALA A 100 -27.71 -1.74 8.34
CA ALA A 100 -27.80 -0.33 8.70
C ALA A 100 -27.20 0.60 7.63
N THR A 101 -26.08 0.20 7.01
CA THR A 101 -25.39 0.95 5.96
C THR A 101 -25.96 0.71 4.56
N LYS A 102 -26.89 -0.23 4.42
CA LYS A 102 -27.41 -0.70 3.12
C LYS A 102 -26.30 -1.16 2.17
N TYR A 103 -25.26 -1.80 2.72
CA TYR A 103 -24.07 -2.23 1.97
C TYR A 103 -24.44 -3.01 0.70
N ASN A 104 -25.34 -4.00 0.82
CA ASN A 104 -25.75 -4.84 -0.31
C ASN A 104 -26.41 -4.06 -1.46
N VAL A 105 -27.05 -2.93 -1.17
CA VAL A 105 -27.70 -2.08 -2.17
C VAL A 105 -26.68 -1.13 -2.82
N LEU A 106 -25.76 -0.59 -2.01
CA LEU A 106 -24.80 0.43 -2.46
C LEU A 106 -23.54 -0.15 -3.12
N GLN A 107 -23.21 -1.41 -2.85
CA GLN A 107 -22.12 -2.11 -3.52
C GLN A 107 -22.47 -2.37 -4.99
N SER A 108 -21.79 -1.70 -5.91
CA SER A 108 -22.01 -1.81 -7.35
C SER A 108 -21.47 -3.09 -7.96
N VAL A 109 -20.42 -3.68 -7.34
CA VAL A 109 -19.79 -4.90 -7.84
C VAL A 109 -20.48 -6.12 -7.24
N LYS A 110 -21.03 -6.97 -8.12
CA LYS A 110 -21.67 -8.23 -7.74
C LYS A 110 -20.81 -9.44 -8.14
N ASP A 111 -20.92 -10.53 -7.40
CA ASP A 111 -20.35 -11.81 -7.78
C ASP A 111 -21.19 -12.50 -8.88
N GLU A 112 -20.74 -13.67 -9.33
CA GLU A 112 -21.40 -14.47 -10.38
C GLU A 112 -22.83 -14.90 -9.99
N HIS A 113 -23.15 -14.88 -8.69
CA HIS A 113 -24.46 -15.21 -8.14
C HIS A 113 -25.32 -13.97 -7.83
N GLY A 114 -24.83 -12.77 -8.14
CA GLY A 114 -25.53 -11.51 -7.89
C GLY A 114 -25.39 -10.95 -6.47
N ASN A 115 -24.60 -11.57 -5.59
CA ASN A 115 -24.36 -11.06 -4.24
C ASN A 115 -23.36 -9.91 -4.25
N ALA A 116 -23.48 -9.00 -3.28
CA ALA A 116 -22.52 -7.90 -3.12
C ALA A 116 -21.12 -8.45 -2.82
N LYS A 117 -20.14 -8.07 -3.65
CA LYS A 117 -18.75 -8.49 -3.44
C LYS A 117 -18.22 -7.90 -2.12
N PRO A 118 -17.45 -8.67 -1.33
CA PRO A 118 -16.78 -8.16 -0.13
C PRO A 118 -15.81 -7.02 -0.43
N ASP A 119 -15.96 -5.91 0.29
CA ASP A 119 -15.14 -4.71 0.20
C ASP A 119 -15.16 -3.99 1.55
N ILE A 120 -14.09 -4.17 2.32
CA ILE A 120 -13.98 -3.61 3.67
C ILE A 120 -13.84 -2.08 3.63
N GLU A 121 -13.18 -1.51 2.62
CA GLU A 121 -13.01 -0.07 2.51
C GLU A 121 -14.36 0.60 2.23
N LEU A 122 -15.15 0.05 1.31
CA LEU A 122 -16.52 0.52 1.06
C LEU A 122 -17.37 0.44 2.33
N LEU A 123 -17.35 -0.69 3.05
CA LEU A 123 -18.15 -0.85 4.26
C LEU A 123 -17.81 0.22 5.31
N LEU A 124 -16.53 0.48 5.54
CA LEU A 124 -16.10 1.48 6.51
C LEU A 124 -16.45 2.90 6.05
N SER A 125 -16.31 3.21 4.74
CA SER A 125 -16.73 4.50 4.17
C SER A 125 -18.24 4.74 4.30
N LEU A 126 -19.05 3.68 4.14
CA LEU A 126 -20.50 3.74 4.37
C LEU A 126 -20.84 3.91 5.86
N CYS A 127 -20.05 3.33 6.77
CA CYS A 127 -20.22 3.54 8.21
C CYS A 127 -20.00 5.02 8.56
N ASP A 128 -18.87 5.60 8.14
CA ASP A 128 -18.54 7.02 8.39
C ASP A 128 -19.60 7.96 7.79
N SER A 129 -20.06 7.67 6.57
CA SER A 129 -21.12 8.44 5.91
C SER A 129 -22.44 8.34 6.68
N SER A 130 -22.83 7.14 7.11
CA SER A 130 -24.09 6.92 7.85
C SER A 130 -24.09 7.58 9.23
N LEU A 131 -22.93 7.63 9.90
CA LEU A 131 -22.77 8.35 11.17
C LEU A 131 -22.83 9.87 11.00
N SER A 132 -22.34 10.39 9.86
CA SER A 132 -22.31 11.82 9.55
C SER A 132 -23.67 12.38 9.12
N VAL A 133 -24.42 11.64 8.30
CA VAL A 133 -25.73 12.07 7.77
C VAL A 133 -26.82 12.06 8.86
N GLY A 134 -26.66 11.26 9.92
CA GLY A 134 -27.54 11.32 11.10
C GLY A 134 -28.90 10.63 10.96
N ASN A 135 -29.17 9.92 9.86
CA ASN A 135 -30.46 9.26 9.58
C ASN A 135 -30.66 7.90 10.29
N LEU A 136 -29.75 7.51 11.19
CA LEU A 136 -29.82 6.24 11.91
C LEU A 136 -30.53 6.41 13.25
N SER A 137 -31.31 5.40 13.66
CA SER A 137 -31.81 5.31 15.04
C SER A 137 -30.66 5.27 16.04
N ALA A 138 -30.90 5.68 17.29
CA ALA A 138 -29.86 5.70 18.34
C ALA A 138 -29.15 4.34 18.50
N GLN A 139 -29.93 3.25 18.43
CA GLN A 139 -29.40 1.88 18.50
C GLN A 139 -28.48 1.57 17.30
N ARG A 140 -28.93 1.84 16.06
CA ARG A 140 -28.12 1.60 14.85
C ARG A 140 -26.87 2.46 14.81
N LYS A 141 -26.99 3.72 15.22
CA LYS A 141 -25.84 4.64 15.35
C LYS A 141 -24.79 4.08 16.31
N ASN A 142 -25.21 3.54 17.45
CA ASN A 142 -24.28 2.92 18.41
C ASN A 142 -23.64 1.64 17.84
N GLN A 143 -24.41 0.80 17.15
CA GLN A 143 -23.90 -0.41 16.49
C GLN A 143 -22.84 -0.07 15.44
N VAL A 144 -23.13 0.84 14.52
CA VAL A 144 -22.20 1.29 13.47
C VAL A 144 -20.94 1.90 14.08
N LYS A 145 -21.07 2.77 15.09
CA LYS A 145 -19.92 3.36 15.78
C LYS A 145 -19.05 2.29 16.44
N ARG A 146 -19.66 1.34 17.17
CA ARG A 146 -18.93 0.25 17.84
C ARG A 146 -18.19 -0.63 16.85
N PHE A 147 -18.83 -0.98 15.73
CA PHE A 147 -18.18 -1.76 14.67
C PHE A 147 -17.01 -1.00 14.06
N LEU A 148 -17.21 0.27 13.70
CA LEU A 148 -16.18 1.10 13.07
C LEU A 148 -14.91 1.20 13.92
N GLU A 149 -15.06 1.45 15.23
CA GLU A 149 -13.92 1.51 16.16
C GLU A 149 -13.19 0.17 16.27
N ARG A 150 -13.94 -0.94 16.38
CA ARG A 150 -13.37 -2.30 16.45
C ARG A 150 -12.65 -2.68 15.16
N ALA A 151 -13.26 -2.42 14.01
CA ALA A 151 -12.69 -2.70 12.71
C ALA A 151 -11.41 -1.91 12.46
N LYS A 152 -11.39 -0.59 12.78
CA LYS A 152 -10.17 0.24 12.69
C LYS A 152 -9.04 -0.33 13.56
N LYS A 153 -9.34 -0.68 14.81
CA LYS A 153 -8.36 -1.28 15.72
C LYS A 153 -7.83 -2.61 15.18
N LEU A 154 -8.73 -3.48 14.73
CA LEU A 154 -8.38 -4.80 14.20
C LEU A 154 -7.52 -4.69 12.93
N ILE A 155 -7.86 -3.80 12.00
CA ILE A 155 -7.09 -3.60 10.78
C ILE A 155 -5.68 -3.12 11.12
N LEU A 156 -5.54 -2.13 12.01
CA LEU A 156 -4.22 -1.64 12.44
C LEU A 156 -3.40 -2.74 13.13
N GLU A 157 -4.03 -3.55 13.98
CA GLU A 157 -3.37 -4.68 14.65
C GLU A 157 -2.88 -5.74 13.64
N LYS A 158 -3.73 -6.11 12.68
CA LYS A 158 -3.41 -7.15 11.68
C LYS A 158 -2.41 -6.68 10.62
N THR A 159 -2.38 -5.38 10.33
CA THR A 159 -1.40 -4.78 9.41
C THR A 159 -0.09 -4.41 10.10
N ASN A 160 -0.03 -4.40 11.43
CA ASN A 160 1.23 -4.31 12.17
C ASN A 160 1.94 -5.67 12.23
N PHE A 161 2.68 -6.01 11.16
CA PHE A 161 3.38 -7.29 11.06
C PHE A 161 4.87 -7.17 10.68
N ALA A 162 5.37 -5.99 10.30
CA ALA A 162 6.73 -5.83 9.75
C ALA A 162 7.81 -6.33 10.71
N ASP A 163 7.70 -5.95 11.98
CA ASP A 163 8.50 -6.37 13.13
C ASP A 163 8.37 -7.87 13.49
N LYS A 164 7.36 -8.57 12.98
CA LYS A 164 7.19 -10.02 13.13
C LYS A 164 7.97 -10.81 12.05
N ILE A 165 8.46 -10.15 10.99
CA ILE A 165 9.27 -10.77 9.95
C ILE A 165 10.75 -10.75 10.36
N GLN A 166 11.14 -11.77 11.13
CA GLN A 166 12.51 -11.90 11.65
C GLN A 166 13.52 -12.44 10.61
N ASP A 167 13.03 -13.24 9.66
CA ASP A 167 13.86 -13.85 8.63
C ASP A 167 14.20 -12.84 7.52
N VAL A 168 15.49 -12.59 7.31
CA VAL A 168 16.00 -11.71 6.25
C VAL A 168 15.54 -12.18 4.88
N ALA A 169 15.39 -13.49 4.66
CA ALA A 169 14.89 -14.02 3.40
C ALA A 169 13.44 -13.60 3.11
N GLY A 170 12.64 -13.30 4.14
CA GLY A 170 11.28 -12.78 3.99
C GLY A 170 11.22 -11.41 3.32
N TRP A 171 12.31 -10.62 3.40
CA TRP A 171 12.40 -9.28 2.84
C TRP A 171 12.90 -9.25 1.39
N ILE A 172 13.34 -10.38 0.83
CA ILE A 172 14.04 -10.44 -0.46
C ILE A 172 13.33 -9.70 -1.60
N SER A 173 12.00 -9.80 -1.69
CA SER A 173 11.21 -9.16 -2.75
C SER A 173 11.17 -7.65 -2.59
N HIS A 174 10.91 -7.15 -1.38
CA HIS A 174 10.87 -5.72 -1.10
C HIS A 174 12.27 -5.10 -1.19
N ASP A 175 13.30 -5.77 -0.67
CA ASP A 175 14.68 -5.32 -0.73
C ASP A 175 15.16 -5.21 -2.18
N LYS A 176 14.90 -6.24 -3.01
CA LYS A 176 15.24 -6.21 -4.44
C LYS A 176 14.50 -5.10 -5.16
N PHE A 177 13.20 -4.93 -4.87
CA PHE A 177 12.40 -3.87 -5.46
C PHE A 177 12.98 -2.48 -5.18
N ILE A 178 13.27 -2.16 -3.92
CA ILE A 178 13.85 -0.86 -3.57
C ILE A 178 15.24 -0.68 -4.21
N ARG A 179 16.12 -1.69 -4.12
CA ARG A 179 17.46 -1.59 -4.73
C ARG A 179 17.42 -1.36 -6.25
N ALA A 180 16.50 -2.02 -6.94
CA ALA A 180 16.39 -1.93 -8.39
C ALA A 180 15.72 -0.62 -8.84
N VAL A 181 14.66 -0.20 -8.15
CA VAL A 181 13.77 0.87 -8.63
C VAL A 181 14.10 2.23 -8.00
N ALA A 182 14.54 2.25 -6.75
CA ALA A 182 14.80 3.50 -6.03
C ALA A 182 16.22 4.04 -6.25
N ARG A 183 17.15 3.22 -6.76
CA ARG A 183 18.50 3.66 -7.08
C ARG A 183 18.49 4.45 -8.39
N ARG A 184 18.58 5.77 -8.27
CA ARG A 184 18.43 6.71 -9.39
C ARG A 184 19.65 7.64 -9.49
N SER A 185 19.98 8.07 -10.71
CA SER A 185 21.10 8.99 -10.94
C SER A 185 20.77 10.40 -10.42
N ALA A 186 21.77 11.28 -10.34
CA ALA A 186 21.57 12.67 -9.89
C ALA A 186 20.69 13.49 -10.85
N GLN A 187 20.60 13.10 -12.12
CA GLN A 187 19.76 13.76 -13.12
C GLN A 187 18.29 13.29 -13.07
N GLN A 188 18.04 12.14 -12.44
CA GLN A 188 16.71 11.57 -12.31
C GLN A 188 16.04 12.07 -11.02
N GLN A 189 14.73 12.32 -11.10
CA GLN A 189 13.94 12.66 -9.91
C GLN A 189 13.89 11.47 -8.95
N ARG A 190 13.82 11.70 -7.63
CA ARG A 190 13.69 10.62 -6.64
C ARG A 190 12.49 9.72 -6.95
N LEU A 191 12.59 8.43 -6.64
CA LEU A 191 11.44 7.52 -6.73
C LEU A 191 10.33 8.02 -5.80
N LYS A 192 9.09 8.03 -6.29
CA LYS A 192 7.90 8.34 -5.48
C LYS A 192 7.02 7.09 -5.38
N ILE A 193 6.88 6.55 -4.18
CA ILE A 193 5.98 5.44 -3.89
C ILE A 193 4.73 6.03 -3.23
N PHE A 194 3.57 5.84 -3.84
CA PHE A 194 2.27 6.12 -3.22
C PHE A 194 1.66 4.80 -2.79
N THR A 195 1.22 4.73 -1.54
CA THR A 195 0.61 3.52 -1.01
C THR A 195 -0.63 3.77 -0.16
N THR A 196 -1.56 2.84 -0.24
CA THR A 196 -2.72 2.73 0.64
C THR A 196 -2.48 1.77 1.82
N ASN A 197 -1.27 1.18 1.91
CA ASN A 197 -0.92 0.25 2.98
C ASN A 197 -0.70 1.00 4.30
N TYR A 198 -1.18 0.39 5.38
CA TYR A 198 -0.94 0.86 6.74
C TYR A 198 0.38 0.31 7.34
N ASP A 199 0.87 -0.82 6.83
CA ASP A 199 2.06 -1.53 7.32
C ASP A 199 3.38 -0.74 7.08
N LEU A 200 4.46 -1.11 7.76
CA LEU A 200 5.77 -0.46 7.65
C LEU A 200 6.74 -1.17 6.70
N ALA A 201 6.24 -1.95 5.72
CA ALA A 201 7.10 -2.81 4.91
C ALA A 201 8.07 -2.02 4.01
N PHE A 202 7.64 -0.90 3.43
CA PHE A 202 8.52 -0.06 2.61
C PHE A 202 9.59 0.64 3.46
N GLU A 203 9.22 1.16 4.63
CA GLU A 203 10.16 1.80 5.55
C GLU A 203 11.19 0.81 6.07
N GLN A 204 10.76 -0.38 6.47
CA GLN A 204 11.66 -1.41 6.97
C GLN A 204 12.60 -1.91 5.87
N SER A 205 12.09 -2.18 4.66
CA SER A 205 12.91 -2.55 3.52
C SER A 205 13.91 -1.45 3.14
N ALA A 206 13.49 -0.18 3.13
CA ALA A 206 14.38 0.94 2.88
C ALA A 206 15.52 1.00 3.90
N SER A 207 15.20 0.81 5.18
CA SER A 207 16.19 0.68 6.24
C SER A 207 17.15 -0.49 6.00
N ASN A 208 16.64 -1.68 5.67
CA ASN A 208 17.44 -2.87 5.38
C ASN A 208 18.46 -2.64 4.25
N VAL A 209 18.08 -1.88 3.23
CA VAL A 209 18.91 -1.65 2.03
C VAL A 209 19.65 -0.30 2.04
N GLY A 210 19.61 0.44 3.15
CA GLY A 210 20.35 1.69 3.33
C GLY A 210 19.79 2.89 2.56
N PHE A 211 18.48 2.96 2.43
CA PHE A 211 17.76 4.10 1.85
C PHE A 211 17.20 5.03 2.92
N VAL A 212 17.26 6.34 2.66
CA VAL A 212 16.56 7.34 3.45
C VAL A 212 15.18 7.58 2.84
N VAL A 213 14.16 7.59 3.69
CA VAL A 213 12.77 7.83 3.31
C VAL A 213 12.37 9.27 3.65
N ILE A 214 11.88 10.00 2.65
CA ILE A 214 11.19 11.28 2.82
C ILE A 214 9.70 11.01 2.75
N ASP A 215 9.02 11.10 3.89
CA ASP A 215 7.59 10.77 4.01
C ASP A 215 6.74 11.90 4.60
N GLY A 216 7.27 13.13 4.54
CA GLY A 216 6.57 14.32 5.01
C GLY A 216 6.65 14.53 6.52
N PHE A 217 7.44 13.74 7.25
CA PHE A 217 7.67 13.93 8.68
C PHE A 217 8.99 14.62 8.97
N GLU A 218 9.01 15.39 10.07
CA GLU A 218 10.24 15.98 10.62
C GLU A 218 11.24 14.88 11.00
N PHE A 219 12.53 15.07 10.69
CA PHE A 219 13.60 14.13 11.07
C PHE A 219 13.97 14.19 12.57
N THR A 220 13.42 15.15 13.31
CA THR A 220 13.62 15.34 14.74
C THR A 220 12.53 14.66 15.56
N ASN A 221 12.84 14.25 16.79
CA ASN A 221 11.85 13.74 17.74
C ASN A 221 11.39 14.87 18.69
N PRO A 222 10.08 15.10 18.91
CA PRO A 222 8.91 14.46 18.28
C PRO A 222 8.79 14.74 16.78
N SER A 223 8.50 13.69 16.00
CA SER A 223 8.40 13.76 14.54
C SER A 223 6.97 14.05 14.10
N PHE A 224 6.70 15.29 13.67
CA PHE A 224 5.39 15.72 13.20
C PHE A 224 5.30 15.75 11.67
N PHE A 225 4.11 15.45 11.15
CA PHE A 225 3.82 15.58 9.74
C PHE A 225 3.77 17.06 9.34
N ASN A 226 4.53 17.41 8.32
CA ASN A 226 4.48 18.69 7.63
C ASN A 226 4.79 18.45 6.13
N PRO A 227 3.82 18.65 5.22
CA PRO A 227 4.00 18.34 3.80
C PRO A 227 5.12 19.14 3.13
N MET A 228 5.59 20.24 3.72
CA MET A 228 6.78 20.95 3.24
C MET A 228 8.04 20.08 3.23
N TRP A 229 8.11 19.02 4.04
CA TRP A 229 9.24 18.10 4.03
C TRP A 229 9.40 17.32 2.72
N PHE A 230 8.33 17.16 1.92
CA PHE A 230 8.44 16.59 0.58
C PHE A 230 9.15 17.50 -0.43
N ASN A 231 9.31 18.79 -0.10
CA ASN A 231 10.01 19.76 -0.95
C ASN A 231 11.50 19.88 -0.61
N TYR A 232 11.96 19.25 0.47
CA TYR A 232 13.36 19.24 0.88
C TYR A 232 14.04 17.93 0.45
N ASP A 233 15.33 18.01 0.13
CA ASP A 233 16.17 16.85 -0.18
C ASP A 233 17.50 16.97 0.60
N ILE A 234 18.26 15.87 0.64
CA ILE A 234 19.48 15.73 1.41
C ILE A 234 20.69 15.90 0.48
N VAL A 235 21.55 16.85 0.85
CA VAL A 235 22.77 17.16 0.09
C VAL A 235 24.04 16.96 0.93
N ASN A 236 25.06 16.37 0.32
CA ASN A 236 26.42 16.34 0.81
C ASN A 236 27.12 17.68 0.52
N ARG A 237 27.23 18.51 1.56
CA ARG A 237 27.87 19.83 1.48
C ARG A 237 29.35 19.80 1.07
N ARG A 238 30.06 18.67 1.27
CA ARG A 238 31.47 18.56 0.84
C ARG A 238 31.63 18.50 -0.67
N HIS A 239 30.58 18.14 -1.41
CA HIS A 239 30.58 18.05 -2.88
C HIS A 239 29.92 19.26 -3.55
N SER A 240 29.44 20.22 -2.75
CA SER A 240 28.66 21.41 -3.13
C SER A 240 29.35 22.41 -4.07
N ARG A 241 30.63 22.23 -4.43
CA ARG A 241 31.28 23.12 -5.43
C ARG A 241 30.73 22.89 -6.84
N ASN A 242 30.17 21.71 -7.11
CA ASN A 242 29.40 21.40 -8.32
C ASN A 242 27.95 21.08 -7.90
N SER A 243 27.01 21.95 -8.25
CA SER A 243 25.61 21.92 -7.78
C SER A 243 24.85 20.61 -8.06
N GLU A 244 25.21 19.88 -9.13
CA GLU A 244 24.52 18.65 -9.53
C GLU A 244 24.98 17.41 -8.76
N GLY A 245 26.20 17.41 -8.20
CA GLY A 245 26.77 16.27 -7.45
C GLY A 245 26.52 16.31 -5.95
N ALA A 246 25.71 17.27 -5.48
CA ALA A 246 25.49 17.48 -4.06
C ALA A 246 24.45 16.54 -3.46
N TYR A 247 23.44 16.09 -4.21
CA TYR A 247 22.40 15.20 -3.68
C TYR A 247 22.97 13.83 -3.30
N ILE A 248 22.66 13.34 -2.10
CA ILE A 248 23.10 11.99 -1.71
C ILE A 248 22.31 10.93 -2.48
N PRO A 249 22.91 9.79 -2.86
CA PRO A 249 22.17 8.67 -3.44
C PRO A 249 21.27 8.01 -2.39
N ASN A 250 20.47 7.03 -2.82
CA ASN A 250 19.63 6.19 -1.95
C ASN A 250 18.62 6.98 -1.10
N VAL A 251 17.92 7.92 -1.72
CA VAL A 251 16.81 8.64 -1.10
C VAL A 251 15.56 8.40 -1.94
N MET A 252 14.43 8.11 -1.28
CA MET A 252 13.14 7.93 -1.94
C MET A 252 12.03 8.66 -1.19
N HIS A 253 10.95 8.99 -1.91
CA HIS A 253 9.75 9.56 -1.31
C HIS A 253 8.70 8.48 -1.10
N LEU A 254 8.11 8.45 0.09
CA LEU A 254 7.01 7.54 0.44
C LEU A 254 5.78 8.35 0.86
N TYR A 255 4.69 8.16 0.12
CA TYR A 255 3.41 8.84 0.31
C TYR A 255 2.37 7.83 0.78
N LYS A 256 2.12 7.77 2.08
CA LYS A 256 1.02 6.99 2.64
C LYS A 256 -0.26 7.81 2.64
N MET A 257 -1.26 7.38 1.86
CA MET A 257 -2.50 8.15 1.67
C MET A 257 -3.54 7.86 2.75
N HIS A 258 -3.60 6.61 3.23
CA HIS A 258 -4.62 6.16 4.18
C HIS A 258 -4.18 6.26 5.65
N GLY A 259 -2.95 6.69 5.91
CA GLY A 259 -2.35 6.67 7.23
C GLY A 259 -1.39 5.49 7.39
N SER A 260 -1.02 5.18 8.63
CA SER A 260 -0.01 4.17 8.95
C SER A 260 -0.19 3.68 10.38
N VAL A 261 0.26 2.46 10.67
CA VAL A 261 0.16 1.85 12.00
C VAL A 261 0.86 2.66 13.10
N ASP A 262 1.89 3.43 12.74
CA ASP A 262 2.71 4.29 13.61
C ASP A 262 2.24 5.77 13.64
N TRP A 263 1.16 6.14 12.94
CA TRP A 263 0.67 7.51 12.92
C TRP A 263 -0.41 7.74 13.97
N ARG A 264 -0.28 8.82 14.73
CA ARG A 264 -1.24 9.24 15.75
C ARG A 264 -1.53 10.74 15.65
N ARG A 265 -2.79 11.13 15.89
CA ARG A 265 -3.21 12.52 16.02
C ARG A 265 -3.12 12.93 17.48
N VAL A 266 -2.22 13.87 17.77
CA VAL A 266 -1.98 14.42 19.10
C VAL A 266 -2.14 15.94 19.02
N ASN A 267 -3.06 16.51 19.80
CA ASN A 267 -3.31 17.96 19.84
C ASN A 267 -3.54 18.57 18.44
N GLY A 268 -4.32 17.89 17.60
CA GLY A 268 -4.64 18.33 16.23
C GLY A 268 -3.55 18.07 15.18
N ARG A 269 -2.32 17.75 15.59
CA ARG A 269 -1.19 17.44 14.69
C ARG A 269 -1.02 15.94 14.50
N VAL A 270 -0.57 15.51 13.32
CA VAL A 270 -0.20 14.11 13.06
C VAL A 270 1.26 13.92 13.45
N GLN A 271 1.53 12.90 14.26
CA GLN A 271 2.84 12.57 14.80
C GLN A 271 3.15 11.10 14.51
N LYS A 272 4.40 10.78 14.17
CA LYS A 272 4.92 9.42 14.20
C LYS A 272 5.26 9.03 15.63
N LEU A 273 4.68 7.93 16.09
CA LEU A 273 4.93 7.34 17.38
C LEU A 273 5.17 5.85 17.20
N GLY A 274 5.92 5.22 18.11
CA GLY A 274 6.05 3.76 18.10
C GLY A 274 4.67 3.10 18.11
N VAL A 275 4.53 1.97 17.40
CA VAL A 275 3.22 1.33 17.18
C VAL A 275 2.49 1.04 18.51
N GLU A 276 3.24 0.69 19.56
CA GLU A 276 2.75 0.42 20.93
C GLU A 276 2.26 1.68 21.69
N SER A 277 2.42 2.87 21.11
CA SER A 277 1.98 4.11 21.75
C SER A 277 0.45 4.24 21.74
N ASN A 278 -0.11 4.29 22.94
CA ASN A 278 -1.53 4.60 23.18
C ASN A 278 -1.82 6.11 23.20
N LYS A 279 -0.85 6.96 22.85
CA LYS A 279 -1.00 8.41 22.86
C LYS A 279 -1.67 8.89 21.57
N GLY A 280 -2.77 9.62 21.73
CA GLY A 280 -3.53 10.21 20.61
C GLY A 280 -4.40 9.19 19.88
N GLU A 281 -5.11 9.67 18.86
CA GLU A 281 -6.01 8.84 18.05
C GLU A 281 -5.26 8.28 16.83
N PRO A 282 -5.47 7.02 16.43
CA PRO A 282 -4.90 6.49 15.19
C PRO A 282 -5.29 7.32 13.97
N VAL A 283 -4.32 7.59 13.09
CA VAL A 283 -4.60 8.27 11.81
C VAL A 283 -4.92 7.21 10.77
N PHE A 284 -6.19 7.12 10.43
CA PHE A 284 -6.75 6.13 9.52
C PHE A 284 -7.77 6.84 8.61
N TYR A 285 -7.45 6.95 7.33
CA TYR A 285 -8.32 7.50 6.30
C TYR A 285 -8.75 6.40 5.35
N LEU A 286 -10.03 6.35 5.06
CA LEU A 286 -10.61 5.44 4.07
C LEU A 286 -10.68 6.15 2.73
N SER A 287 -10.53 5.40 1.63
CA SER A 287 -10.85 5.94 0.31
C SER A 287 -12.33 6.33 0.29
N LYS A 288 -12.59 7.62 0.12
CA LYS A 288 -13.94 8.16 -0.06
C LYS A 288 -14.40 8.03 -1.50
#